data_AF-A0A3K0WJA6-F1
#
_entry.id   AF-A0A3K0WJA6-F1
#
_cell.length_a   1.000
_cell.length_b   1.000
_cell.length_c   1.000
_cell.angle_alpha   90.00
_cell.angle_beta   90.00
_cell.angle_gamma   90.00
#
_symmetry.space_group_name_H-M   'P 1'
#
loop_
_entity.id
_entity.type
_entity.pdbx_description
1 polymer ?
#
loop_
_entity_poly.entity_id
_entity_poly.type
_entity_poly.pdbx_seq_one_letter_code
_entity_poly.pdbx_strand_id
1 'polypeptide(L)'
;MWGSVYHRSGFVMQSDDDRAAAVGAQRVADIITRMGESHVYREVKGVKRDGYWPPEAMEENTGTRNHKWQRLTPSVSRSCAVFPDGEHQAAENGNAAFALWQPYSCFEKRGQRFLGSTNF
;
A
#
# COMPACT_ATOMS: atom_id res chain seq x y z
N MET A 1 -5.39 -1.81 12.07
CA MET A 1 -5.94 -2.56 10.92
C MET A 1 -7.36 -3.04 11.22
N TRP A 2 -8.25 -3.15 10.22
CA TRP A 2 -9.68 -3.49 10.42
C TRP A 2 -10.05 -4.98 10.36
N GLY A 3 -9.13 -5.86 10.00
CA GLY A 3 -9.40 -7.28 9.92
C GLY A 3 -8.15 -8.08 9.63
N SER A 4 -8.32 -9.38 9.42
CA SER A 4 -7.21 -10.31 9.18
C SER A 4 -6.69 -10.18 7.73
N VAL A 5 -5.43 -9.76 7.57
CA VAL A 5 -4.73 -9.85 6.27
C VAL A 5 -4.48 -11.30 5.88
N TYR A 6 -4.15 -12.11 6.88
CA TYR A 6 -3.79 -13.51 6.71
C TYR A 6 -4.90 -14.44 7.22
N HIS A 7 -5.13 -15.59 6.59
CA HIS A 7 -4.60 -15.98 5.28
C HIS A 7 -5.24 -15.14 4.16
N ARG A 8 -4.49 -14.87 3.09
CA ARG A 8 -4.93 -14.04 1.95
C ARG A 8 -5.82 -14.84 1.01
N SER A 9 -6.90 -15.43 1.54
CA SER A 9 -7.93 -16.06 0.73
C SER A 9 -8.67 -15.01 -0.10
N GLY A 10 -9.27 -15.41 -1.22
CA GLY A 10 -10.02 -14.49 -2.10
C GLY A 10 -11.28 -13.90 -1.48
N PHE A 11 -11.64 -14.30 -0.26
CA PHE A 11 -12.85 -13.88 0.45
C PHE A 11 -12.50 -13.24 1.79
N VAL A 12 -13.28 -12.22 2.17
CA VAL A 12 -13.22 -11.55 3.48
C VAL A 12 -14.62 -11.61 4.08
N MET A 13 -14.76 -12.21 5.26
CA MET A 13 -16.02 -12.18 6.02
C MET A 13 -15.93 -11.04 7.04
N GLN A 14 -16.74 -10.01 6.86
CA GLN A 14 -16.90 -8.87 7.77
C GLN A 14 -18.37 -8.48 7.80
N SER A 15 -18.83 -7.91 8.92
CA SER A 15 -20.20 -7.40 9.04
C SER A 15 -20.42 -6.08 8.30
N ASP A 16 -19.32 -5.40 7.98
CA ASP A 16 -19.29 -4.08 7.35
C ASP A 16 -18.54 -4.21 6.01
N ASP A 17 -19.26 -3.97 4.92
CA ASP A 17 -18.76 -4.11 3.56
C ASP A 17 -17.62 -3.13 3.25
N ASP A 18 -17.62 -1.94 3.87
CA ASP A 18 -16.53 -0.98 3.70
C ASP A 18 -15.23 -1.52 4.30
N ARG A 19 -15.32 -2.09 5.49
CA ARG A 19 -14.17 -2.74 6.16
C ARG A 19 -13.72 -3.97 5.38
N ALA A 20 -14.66 -4.74 4.84
CA ALA A 20 -14.35 -5.88 3.98
C ALA A 20 -13.52 -5.44 2.76
N ALA A 21 -13.97 -4.39 2.08
CA ALA A 21 -13.31 -3.85 0.91
C ALA A 21 -11.93 -3.25 1.22
N ALA A 22 -11.79 -2.54 2.34
CA ALA A 22 -10.50 -2.00 2.80
C ALA A 22 -9.47 -3.13 3.10
N VAL A 23 -9.89 -4.23 3.72
CA VAL A 23 -9.04 -5.41 3.92
C VAL A 23 -8.67 -6.04 2.58
N GLY A 24 -9.63 -6.15 1.65
CA GLY A 24 -9.38 -6.62 0.29
C GLY A 24 -8.33 -5.79 -0.44
N ALA A 25 -8.46 -4.45 -0.39
CA ALA A 25 -7.50 -3.52 -0.97
C ALA A 25 -6.09 -3.71 -0.38
N GLN A 26 -5.98 -3.86 0.95
CA GLN A 26 -4.70 -4.14 1.59
C GLN A 26 -4.08 -5.45 1.12
N ARG A 27 -4.86 -6.54 1.05
CA ARG A 27 -4.37 -7.83 0.55
C ARG A 27 -3.83 -7.70 -0.89
N VAL A 28 -4.53 -6.96 -1.75
CA VAL A 28 -4.08 -6.69 -3.13
C VAL A 28 -2.78 -5.88 -3.13
N ALA A 29 -2.67 -4.83 -2.31
CA ALA A 29 -1.45 -4.03 -2.19
C ALA A 29 -0.24 -4.89 -1.79
N ASP A 30 -0.43 -5.79 -0.84
CA ASP A 30 0.63 -6.68 -0.45
C ASP A 30 0.99 -7.70 -1.54
N ILE A 31 0.03 -8.14 -2.37
CA ILE A 31 0.29 -9.02 -3.52
C ILE A 31 1.16 -8.34 -4.58
N ILE A 32 0.93 -7.05 -4.86
CA ILE A 32 1.64 -6.35 -5.93
C ILE A 32 2.99 -5.75 -5.50
N THR A 33 3.22 -5.60 -4.19
CA THR A 33 4.43 -4.94 -3.64
C THR A 33 5.45 -5.87 -2.97
N ARG A 34 5.06 -7.10 -2.56
CA ARG A 34 5.96 -8.06 -1.91
C ARG A 34 6.62 -8.99 -2.92
N MET A 35 7.89 -9.32 -2.65
CA MET A 35 8.71 -10.23 -3.44
C MET A 35 8.90 -11.56 -2.73
N GLY A 36 8.93 -12.67 -3.49
CA GLY A 36 9.36 -13.97 -2.98
C GLY A 36 8.34 -14.73 -2.11
N GLU A 37 7.09 -14.29 -2.10
CA GLU A 37 6.01 -14.96 -1.36
C GLU A 37 5.52 -16.21 -2.11
N SER A 38 5.20 -17.27 -1.36
CA SER A 38 4.67 -18.51 -1.92
C SER A 38 3.18 -18.37 -2.27
N HIS A 39 2.72 -19.00 -3.36
CA HIS A 39 1.35 -18.97 -3.89
C HIS A 39 0.95 -17.66 -4.62
N VAL A 40 1.29 -17.59 -5.92
CA VAL A 40 0.83 -16.62 -6.95
C VAL A 40 0.88 -15.14 -6.52
N TYR A 41 2.09 -14.59 -6.54
CA TYR A 41 2.32 -13.15 -6.51
C TYR A 41 2.77 -12.71 -7.90
N ARG A 42 2.03 -11.81 -8.52
CA ARG A 42 2.53 -11.06 -9.68
C ARG A 42 2.89 -9.67 -9.19
N GLU A 43 4.13 -9.55 -8.76
CA GLU A 43 4.71 -8.26 -8.41
C GLU A 43 4.61 -7.32 -9.62
N VAL A 44 4.19 -6.09 -9.36
CA VAL A 44 4.17 -4.99 -10.35
C VAL A 44 5.27 -3.95 -10.03
N LYS A 45 5.93 -4.10 -8.88
CA LYS A 45 7.09 -3.31 -8.48
C LYS A 45 8.29 -3.62 -9.37
N GLY A 46 8.96 -2.56 -9.83
CA GLY A 46 10.14 -2.67 -10.66
C GLY A 46 11.38 -3.07 -9.86
N VAL A 47 12.39 -3.61 -10.55
CA VAL A 47 13.68 -3.94 -9.92
C VAL A 47 14.47 -2.67 -9.62
N LYS A 48 14.96 -2.55 -8.37
CA LYS A 48 15.82 -1.46 -7.93
C LYS A 48 17.11 -1.39 -8.77
N ARG A 49 17.45 -0.20 -9.27
CA ARG A 49 18.67 0.07 -10.06
C ARG A 49 19.12 1.51 -9.83
N ASP A 50 20.38 1.82 -10.11
CA ASP A 50 20.87 3.20 -9.97
C ASP A 50 20.04 4.14 -10.84
N GLY A 51 19.45 5.17 -10.22
CA GLY A 51 18.52 6.09 -10.89
C GLY A 51 17.05 5.71 -10.76
N TYR A 52 16.73 4.51 -10.25
CA TYR A 52 15.35 4.05 -10.01
C TYR A 52 15.27 3.21 -8.73
N TRP A 53 14.67 3.82 -7.71
CA TRP A 53 14.48 3.20 -6.42
C TRP A 53 12.96 3.08 -6.19
N PRO A 54 12.39 1.90 -6.45
CA PRO A 54 10.98 1.65 -6.22
C PRO A 54 10.64 1.80 -4.71
N PRO A 55 9.38 2.08 -4.37
CA PRO A 55 8.94 2.14 -2.99
C PRO A 55 9.12 0.78 -2.31
N GLU A 56 9.30 0.78 -0.99
CA GLU A 56 9.42 -0.46 -0.22
C GLU A 56 8.14 -1.30 -0.26
N ALA A 57 8.27 -2.58 0.09
CA ALA A 57 7.12 -3.48 0.17
C ALA A 57 6.09 -2.97 1.20
N MET A 58 4.81 -3.28 0.99
CA MET A 58 3.76 -2.89 1.92
C MET A 58 3.95 -3.54 3.29
N GLU A 59 3.92 -2.70 4.32
CA GLU A 59 4.00 -3.12 5.71
C GLU A 59 2.89 -2.48 6.54
N GLU A 60 2.11 -3.35 7.18
CA GLU A 60 0.97 -3.00 8.00
C GLU A 60 1.40 -2.30 9.30
N ASN A 61 0.54 -1.42 9.84
CA ASN A 61 0.77 -0.73 11.11
C ASN A 61 2.00 0.20 11.16
N THR A 62 2.54 0.60 10.02
CA THR A 62 3.66 1.56 9.92
C THR A 62 3.21 3.03 9.97
N GLY A 63 1.91 3.28 10.16
CA GLY A 63 1.31 4.60 10.07
C GLY A 63 1.40 5.14 8.65
N THR A 64 1.75 6.42 8.49
CA THR A 64 1.82 7.11 7.19
C THR A 64 3.17 6.99 6.49
N ARG A 65 4.11 6.21 7.05
CA ARG A 65 5.50 6.13 6.57
C ARG A 65 5.66 5.24 5.33
N ASN A 66 4.88 4.17 5.22
CA ASN A 66 5.01 3.19 4.14
C ASN A 66 4.01 3.44 3.01
N HIS A 67 2.77 3.79 3.36
CA HIS A 67 1.71 4.03 2.38
C HIS A 67 0.55 4.84 2.93
N LYS A 68 -0.31 5.28 2.03
CA LYS A 68 -1.63 5.85 2.32
C LYS A 68 -2.65 5.38 1.28
N TRP A 69 -3.91 5.45 1.68
CA TRP A 69 -5.07 5.11 0.87
C TRP A 69 -5.92 6.35 0.63
N GLN A 70 -6.42 6.49 -0.60
CA GLN A 70 -7.43 7.47 -0.95
C GLN A 70 -8.68 6.75 -1.44
N ARG A 71 -9.82 7.04 -0.83
CA ARG A 71 -11.12 6.49 -1.22
C ARG A 71 -11.64 7.16 -2.49
N LEU A 72 -12.12 6.37 -3.44
CA LEU A 72 -12.65 6.84 -4.72
C LEU A 72 -14.15 6.54 -4.88
N THR A 73 -14.63 5.44 -4.31
CA THR A 73 -16.03 5.00 -4.39
C THR A 73 -16.48 4.47 -3.03
N PRO A 74 -17.70 4.76 -2.55
CA PRO A 74 -18.81 5.46 -3.24
C PRO A 74 -18.64 6.98 -3.35
N SER A 75 -17.81 7.59 -2.50
CA SER A 75 -17.50 9.02 -2.54
C SER A 75 -16.00 9.25 -2.60
N VAL A 76 -15.58 10.21 -3.42
CA VAL A 76 -14.15 10.54 -3.57
C VAL A 76 -13.69 11.36 -2.38
N SER A 77 -12.70 10.83 -1.64
CA SER A 77 -12.02 11.57 -0.58
C SER A 77 -10.97 12.53 -1.17
N ARG A 78 -10.90 13.74 -0.60
CA ARG A 78 -9.86 14.74 -0.90
C ARG A 78 -8.62 14.58 -0.02
N SER A 79 -8.64 13.64 0.92
CA SER A 79 -7.52 13.35 1.82
C SER A 79 -7.08 11.90 1.67
N CYS A 80 -5.83 11.64 2.03
CA CYS A 80 -5.28 10.30 2.13
C CYS A 80 -5.21 9.89 3.60
N ALA A 81 -5.55 8.65 3.90
CA ALA A 81 -5.54 8.10 5.24
C ALA A 81 -4.86 6.72 5.29
N VAL A 82 -4.75 6.13 6.48
CA VAL A 82 -4.26 4.77 6.66
C VAL A 82 -5.36 4.01 7.37
N PHE A 83 -5.66 2.79 6.92
CA PHE A 83 -6.66 1.98 7.59
C PHE A 83 -6.19 1.58 9.00
N PRO A 84 -7.03 1.73 10.03
CA PRO A 84 -8.44 2.12 10.00
C PRO A 84 -8.64 3.65 9.91
N ASP A 85 -9.49 4.13 9.00
CA ASP A 85 -9.73 5.57 8.76
C ASP A 85 -11.14 6.08 9.12
N GLY A 86 -11.79 5.47 10.12
CA GLY A 86 -13.12 5.86 10.61
C GLY A 86 -14.29 5.15 9.93
N GLU A 87 -15.51 5.66 10.12
CA GLU A 87 -16.71 5.09 9.49
C GLU A 87 -16.93 5.71 8.11
N HIS A 88 -17.22 4.86 7.12
CA HIS A 88 -17.49 5.26 5.74
C HIS A 88 -18.70 4.51 5.20
N GLN A 89 -19.38 5.12 4.24
CA GLN A 89 -20.50 4.48 3.57
C GLN A 89 -19.98 3.37 2.64
N ALA A 90 -20.56 2.18 2.75
CA ALA A 90 -20.31 1.10 1.81
C ALA A 90 -20.84 1.43 0.41
N ALA A 91 -20.16 0.94 -0.63
CA ALA A 91 -20.65 1.08 -2.00
C ALA A 91 -21.91 0.24 -2.21
N GLU A 92 -23.00 0.83 -2.73
CA GLU A 92 -24.31 0.17 -2.89
C GLU A 92 -24.26 -1.12 -3.72
N ASN A 93 -23.32 -1.20 -4.66
CA ASN A 93 -23.11 -2.36 -5.53
C ASN A 93 -21.94 -3.25 -5.07
N GLY A 94 -21.37 -3.01 -3.88
CA GLY A 94 -20.20 -3.69 -3.34
C GLY A 94 -18.87 -3.33 -4.03
N ASN A 95 -18.88 -2.46 -5.05
CA ASN A 95 -17.69 -2.10 -5.82
C ASN A 95 -17.01 -0.86 -5.25
N ALA A 96 -16.33 -1.01 -4.11
CA ALA A 96 -15.48 0.05 -3.57
C ALA A 96 -14.16 0.14 -4.32
N ALA A 97 -13.63 1.36 -4.44
CA ALA A 97 -12.39 1.64 -5.14
C ALA A 97 -11.47 2.53 -4.29
N PHE A 98 -10.19 2.19 -4.29
CA PHE A 98 -9.15 2.87 -3.51
C PHE A 98 -7.93 3.12 -4.37
N ALA A 99 -7.36 4.32 -4.26
CA ALA A 99 -6.03 4.63 -4.79
C ALA A 99 -4.97 4.39 -3.70
N LEU A 100 -3.90 3.72 -4.10
CA LEU A 100 -2.75 3.40 -3.26
C LEU A 100 -1.62 4.41 -3.50
N TRP A 101 -1.17 5.06 -2.45
CA TRP A 101 -0.09 6.03 -2.49
C TRP A 101 1.11 5.52 -1.70
N GLN A 102 2.26 5.41 -2.36
CA GLN A 102 3.52 5.01 -1.74
C GLN A 102 4.55 6.14 -1.85
N PRO A 103 5.33 6.41 -0.80
CA PRO A 103 6.39 7.39 -0.84
C PRO A 103 7.57 6.83 -1.63
N TYR A 104 8.05 7.64 -2.57
CA TYR A 104 9.38 7.47 -3.14
C TYR A 104 10.33 8.29 -2.27
N SER A 105 11.43 7.70 -1.81
CA SER A 105 12.47 8.45 -1.10
C SER A 105 13.11 9.45 -2.08
N CYS A 106 13.51 10.65 -1.63
CA CYS A 106 14.30 11.54 -2.51
C CYS A 106 15.70 10.94 -2.68
N PHE A 107 16.14 10.74 -3.92
CA PHE A 107 17.34 9.94 -4.21
C PHE A 107 18.58 10.76 -4.55
N GLU A 108 19.73 10.20 -4.16
CA GLU A 108 21.05 10.56 -4.65
C GLU A 108 21.08 10.51 -6.18
N LYS A 109 21.86 11.39 -6.82
CA LYS A 109 21.97 11.38 -8.28
C LYS A 109 22.46 10.01 -8.73
N ARG A 110 21.91 9.49 -9.83
CA ARG A 110 22.33 8.22 -10.45
C ARG A 110 23.86 8.18 -10.55
N GLY A 111 24.48 7.17 -9.95
CA GLY A 111 25.94 6.97 -9.95
C GLY A 111 26.73 7.81 -8.93
N GLN A 112 26.07 8.61 -8.09
CA GLN A 112 26.74 9.33 -7.01
C GLN A 112 26.98 8.36 -5.84
N ARG A 113 28.25 8.11 -5.51
CA ARG A 113 28.67 7.29 -4.36
C ARG A 113 29.40 8.20 -3.39
N PHE A 114 28.91 8.32 -2.16
CA PHE A 114 29.62 9.04 -1.12
C PHE A 114 30.94 8.33 -0.81
N LEU A 115 32.07 9.01 -1.03
CA LEU A 115 33.41 8.46 -0.80
C LEU A 115 33.96 8.83 0.59
N GLY A 116 33.40 9.85 1.23
CA GLY A 116 33.82 10.35 2.54
C GLY A 116 33.68 11.87 2.63
N SER A 117 33.66 12.39 3.86
CA SER A 117 33.74 13.82 4.14
C SER A 117 34.77 14.05 5.23
N THR A 118 35.66 15.03 5.04
CA THR A 118 36.60 15.46 6.06
C THR A 118 36.10 16.77 6.65
N ASN A 119 35.91 16.81 7.97
CA ASN A 119 35.66 18.04 8.70
C ASN A 119 37.02 18.59 9.15
N PHE A 120 37.24 19.90 8.95
CA PHE A 120 38.38 20.64 9.51
C PHE A 120 37.98 21.24 10.85
#